data_AF-A0AAJ4NL81-F1
#
_entry.id   AF-A0AAJ4NL81-F1
#
_cell.length_a   1.000
_cell.length_b   1.000
_cell.length_c   1.000
_cell.angle_alpha   90.00
_cell.angle_beta   90.00
_cell.angle_gamma   90.00
#
_symmetry.space_group_name_H-M   'P 1'
#
loop_
_entity.id
_entity.type
_entity.pdbx_description
1 polymer ?
#
loop_
_entity_poly.entity_id
_entity_poly.type
_entity_poly.pdbx_seq_one_letter_code
_entity_poly.pdbx_strand_id
1 'polypeptide(L)'
;MISVDVNDNYLECRQYYAVLFCMLSEKTLLPEDFYKMIIEARGKNVNTLIRELNQHVGNVLNNVDHYLRKVERKTIPIEQLSFLRNERISFVILNFLMKSYNKYLIEMGHKSIMAGVYNYSPLNLMPMMGKNIPFHYIVCFLDFVVLFMTPKDFNAIVFQMRDKASSITKEYPDPFSFLSKKTEALKWIGERMMRENIAADDVNVLIKNQKWKIIVSCFDYWAVISTVERVKLFLFQTRKAWSQKKYRDGVKDKAVLNTYISKSSMLKLKEIAKNHNKNINEIIEAMIEEIVLPRDPLKELISLVEKKN
;
A
#
# COMPACT_ATOMS: atom_id res chain seq x y z
N MET A 1 -3.15 -22.37 -12.82
CA MET A 1 -2.73 -21.47 -11.73
C MET A 1 -3.80 -21.49 -10.65
N ILE A 2 -3.43 -21.55 -9.37
CA ILE A 2 -4.39 -21.66 -8.26
C ILE A 2 -4.99 -20.29 -7.94
N SER A 3 -6.32 -20.20 -7.84
CA SER A 3 -7.05 -18.99 -7.41
C SER A 3 -8.20 -19.37 -6.47
N VAL A 4 -7.95 -19.33 -5.16
CA VAL A 4 -8.91 -19.73 -4.13
C VAL A 4 -9.93 -18.63 -3.87
N ASP A 5 -11.21 -18.95 -4.00
CA ASP A 5 -12.30 -18.13 -3.46
C ASP A 5 -12.38 -18.34 -1.95
N VAL A 6 -12.08 -17.28 -1.18
CA VAL A 6 -12.16 -17.36 0.28
C VAL A 6 -13.61 -17.15 0.72
N ASN A 7 -14.16 -18.12 1.45
CA ASN A 7 -15.50 -18.02 2.02
C ASN A 7 -15.48 -17.25 3.35
N ASP A 8 -16.57 -16.53 3.66
CA ASP A 8 -16.67 -15.71 4.89
C ASP A 8 -16.54 -16.55 6.18
N ASN A 9 -17.01 -17.81 6.15
CA ASN A 9 -16.89 -18.79 7.24
C ASN A 9 -15.52 -19.48 7.31
N TYR A 10 -14.51 -18.98 6.57
CA TYR A 10 -13.19 -19.61 6.50
C TYR A 10 -12.58 -19.90 7.88
N LEU A 11 -12.67 -18.96 8.82
CA LEU A 11 -12.09 -19.15 10.16
C LEU A 11 -12.77 -20.27 10.95
N GLU A 12 -14.09 -20.41 10.84
CA GLU A 12 -14.86 -21.46 11.49
C GLU A 12 -14.53 -22.84 10.90
N CYS A 13 -14.20 -22.87 9.60
CA CYS A 13 -13.89 -24.08 8.85
C CYS A 13 -12.40 -24.23 8.54
N ARG A 14 -11.53 -23.51 9.27
CA ARG A 14 -10.10 -23.36 8.94
C ARG A 14 -9.38 -24.69 8.77
N GLN A 15 -9.68 -25.65 9.65
CA GLN A 15 -9.10 -27.00 9.61
C GLN A 15 -9.41 -27.73 8.30
N TYR A 16 -10.66 -27.64 7.82
CA TYR A 16 -11.06 -28.24 6.55
C TYR A 16 -10.28 -27.65 5.37
N TYR A 17 -10.23 -26.32 5.26
CA TYR A 17 -9.47 -25.65 4.20
C TYR A 17 -7.98 -25.98 4.24
N ALA A 18 -7.40 -26.01 5.43
CA ALA A 18 -6.00 -26.35 5.62
C ALA A 18 -5.68 -27.78 5.18
N VAL A 19 -6.57 -28.75 5.46
CA VAL A 19 -6.44 -30.11 4.94
C VAL A 19 -6.47 -30.12 3.41
N LEU A 20 -7.42 -29.39 2.79
CA LEU A 20 -7.47 -29.28 1.33
C LEU A 20 -6.17 -28.70 0.75
N PHE A 21 -5.60 -27.66 1.37
CA PHE A 21 -4.32 -27.07 0.94
C PHE A 21 -3.17 -28.07 1.05
N CYS A 22 -3.11 -28.87 2.12
CA CYS A 22 -2.12 -29.94 2.25
C CYS A 22 -2.28 -31.01 1.17
N MET A 23 -3.50 -31.51 0.94
CA MET A 23 -3.76 -32.51 -0.09
C MET A 23 -3.39 -32.01 -1.48
N LEU A 24 -3.72 -30.75 -1.79
CA LEU A 24 -3.33 -30.10 -3.03
C LEU A 24 -1.81 -29.99 -3.17
N SER A 25 -1.10 -29.63 -2.09
CA SER A 25 0.37 -29.55 -2.08
C SER A 25 1.06 -30.90 -2.32
N GLU A 26 0.47 -31.98 -1.83
CA GLU A 26 0.97 -33.34 -1.98
C GLU A 26 0.49 -34.04 -3.25
N LYS A 27 -0.34 -33.36 -4.04
CA LYS A 27 -0.98 -33.91 -5.25
C LYS A 27 -1.87 -35.13 -4.96
N THR A 28 -2.43 -35.22 -3.76
CA THR A 28 -3.45 -36.24 -3.40
C THR A 28 -4.87 -35.75 -3.60
N LEU A 29 -5.04 -34.47 -3.92
CA LEU A 29 -6.30 -33.88 -4.38
C LEU A 29 -6.06 -33.20 -5.74
N LEU A 30 -6.91 -33.51 -6.72
CA LEU A 30 -6.86 -32.85 -8.03
C LEU A 30 -7.32 -31.39 -7.92
N PRO A 31 -6.76 -30.46 -8.70
CA PRO A 31 -7.18 -29.06 -8.69
C PRO A 31 -8.69 -28.86 -8.93
N GLU A 32 -9.29 -29.65 -9.82
CA GLU A 32 -10.71 -29.57 -10.17
C GLU A 32 -11.60 -29.92 -8.96
N ASP A 33 -11.25 -31.00 -8.26
CA ASP A 33 -11.94 -31.43 -7.05
C ASP A 33 -11.75 -30.42 -5.92
N PHE A 34 -10.54 -29.87 -5.78
CA PHE A 34 -10.26 -28.79 -4.85
C PHE A 34 -11.19 -27.59 -5.07
N TYR A 35 -11.30 -27.09 -6.31
CA TYR A 35 -12.18 -25.96 -6.59
C TYR A 35 -13.66 -26.26 -6.31
N LYS A 36 -14.11 -27.45 -6.70
CA LYS A 36 -15.47 -27.90 -6.42
C LYS A 36 -15.76 -27.91 -4.92
N MET A 37 -14.86 -28.49 -4.13
CA MET A 37 -14.97 -28.56 -2.67
C MET A 37 -14.99 -27.18 -2.00
N ILE A 38 -14.16 -26.24 -2.45
CA ILE A 38 -14.17 -24.85 -1.94
C ILE A 38 -15.53 -24.17 -2.17
N ILE A 39 -16.14 -24.37 -3.34
CA ILE A 39 -17.45 -23.82 -3.70
C ILE A 39 -18.55 -24.46 -2.85
N GLU A 40 -18.55 -25.79 -2.73
CA GLU A 40 -19.54 -26.55 -1.97
C GLU A 40 -19.46 -26.29 -0.45
N ALA A 41 -18.33 -25.79 0.03
CA ALA A 41 -18.14 -25.47 1.44
C ALA A 41 -18.91 -24.22 1.92
N ARG A 42 -19.46 -23.42 1.00
CA ARG A 42 -20.20 -22.20 1.33
C ARG A 42 -21.43 -22.53 2.19
N GLY A 43 -21.54 -21.88 3.34
CA GLY A 43 -22.67 -22.02 4.25
C GLY A 43 -22.73 -23.34 5.03
N LYS A 44 -21.71 -24.21 4.91
CA LYS A 44 -21.61 -25.44 5.71
C LYS A 44 -20.76 -25.21 6.97
N ASN A 45 -21.00 -26.01 8.00
CA ASN A 45 -20.17 -26.04 9.21
C ASN A 45 -19.01 -27.05 9.07
N VAL A 46 -17.96 -26.85 9.87
CA VAL A 46 -16.72 -27.65 9.80
C VAL A 46 -16.96 -29.16 10.01
N ASN A 47 -17.85 -29.55 10.92
CA ASN A 47 -18.12 -30.97 11.19
C ASN A 47 -18.74 -31.67 9.98
N THR A 48 -19.65 -30.99 9.28
CA THR A 48 -20.27 -31.50 8.05
C THR A 48 -19.22 -31.66 6.96
N LEU A 49 -18.36 -30.65 6.79
CA LEU A 49 -17.30 -30.64 5.78
C LEU A 49 -16.26 -31.74 6.01
N ILE A 50 -15.81 -31.93 7.26
CA ILE A 50 -14.86 -32.98 7.62
C ILE A 50 -15.48 -34.37 7.41
N ARG A 51 -16.77 -34.56 7.71
CA ARG A 51 -17.47 -35.82 7.44
C ARG A 51 -17.54 -36.12 5.93
N GLU A 52 -17.94 -35.13 5.12
CA GLU A 52 -17.97 -35.26 3.65
C GLU A 52 -16.58 -35.54 3.08
N LEU A 53 -15.54 -34.88 3.61
CA LEU A 53 -14.16 -35.11 3.19
C LEU A 53 -13.68 -36.52 3.54
N ASN A 54 -14.02 -37.03 4.72
CA ASN A 54 -13.71 -38.41 5.10
C ASN A 54 -14.38 -39.44 4.17
N GLN A 55 -15.61 -39.17 3.74
CA GLN A 55 -16.30 -40.02 2.75
C GLN A 55 -15.60 -39.98 1.39
N HIS A 56 -15.06 -38.82 1.00
CA HIS A 56 -14.32 -38.66 -0.26
C HIS A 56 -12.94 -39.34 -0.23
N VAL A 57 -12.17 -39.16 0.84
CA VAL A 57 -10.80 -39.69 0.97
C VAL A 57 -10.79 -41.20 1.27
N GLY A 58 -11.83 -41.71 1.95
CA GLY A 58 -11.93 -43.13 2.33
C GLY A 58 -10.90 -43.57 3.38
N ASN A 59 -10.80 -44.88 3.62
CA ASN A 59 -9.86 -45.51 4.58
C ASN A 59 -8.45 -45.73 3.99
N VAL A 60 -7.90 -44.73 3.30
CA VAL A 60 -6.56 -44.81 2.71
C VAL A 60 -5.50 -44.38 3.74
N LEU A 61 -4.23 -44.81 3.56
CA LEU A 61 -3.07 -44.52 4.43
C LEU A 61 -2.92 -43.04 4.84
N ASN A 62 -3.44 -42.10 4.05
CA ASN A 62 -3.48 -40.66 4.34
C ASN A 62 -4.93 -40.19 4.53
N ASN A 63 -5.61 -40.68 5.56
CA ASN A 63 -6.96 -40.23 5.92
C ASN A 63 -6.96 -38.76 6.41
N VAL A 64 -8.13 -38.17 6.67
CA VAL A 64 -8.23 -36.78 7.13
C VAL A 64 -7.43 -36.53 8.41
N ASP A 65 -7.38 -37.50 9.34
CA ASP A 65 -6.61 -37.38 10.58
C ASP A 65 -5.10 -37.30 10.36
N HIS A 66 -4.58 -37.95 9.31
CA HIS A 66 -3.19 -37.79 8.90
C HIS A 66 -2.90 -36.32 8.54
N TYR A 67 -3.77 -35.72 7.71
CA TYR A 67 -3.62 -34.34 7.27
C TYR A 67 -3.81 -33.34 8.41
N LEU A 68 -4.80 -33.54 9.29
CA LEU A 68 -5.04 -32.68 10.45
C LEU A 68 -3.79 -32.58 11.33
N ARG A 69 -3.16 -33.72 11.66
CA ARG A 69 -1.90 -33.72 12.45
C ARG A 69 -0.76 -32.97 11.76
N LYS A 70 -0.71 -32.98 10.42
CA LYS A 70 0.28 -32.24 9.65
C LYS A 70 0.01 -30.74 9.64
N VAL A 71 -1.26 -30.36 9.50
CA VAL A 71 -1.74 -28.98 9.55
C VAL A 71 -1.43 -28.36 10.92
N GLU A 72 -1.71 -29.06 12.02
CA GLU A 72 -1.46 -28.60 13.38
C GLU A 72 0.02 -28.28 13.64
N ARG A 73 0.94 -29.05 13.05
CA ARG A 73 2.39 -28.83 13.21
C ARG A 73 2.92 -27.65 12.41
N LYS A 74 2.21 -27.24 11.35
CA LYS A 74 2.69 -26.24 10.39
C LYS A 74 2.02 -24.89 10.53
N THR A 75 0.71 -24.87 10.74
CA THR A 75 -0.06 -23.61 10.80
C THR A 75 0.20 -22.85 12.10
N ILE A 76 0.05 -21.53 12.05
CA ILE A 76 0.14 -20.68 13.25
C ILE A 76 -1.24 -20.68 13.94
N PRO A 77 -1.34 -20.95 15.25
CA PRO A 77 -2.61 -20.86 15.98
C PRO A 77 -3.28 -19.49 15.82
N ILE A 78 -4.60 -19.46 15.68
CA ILE A 78 -5.34 -18.25 15.31
C ILE A 78 -5.20 -17.13 16.36
N GLU A 79 -5.05 -17.52 17.62
CA GLU A 79 -4.86 -16.65 18.78
C GLU A 79 -3.56 -15.84 18.65
N GLN A 80 -2.54 -16.41 18.02
CA GLN A 80 -1.24 -15.76 17.81
C GLN A 80 -1.26 -14.81 16.61
N LEU A 81 -2.32 -14.79 15.81
CA LEU A 81 -2.45 -13.99 14.58
C LEU A 81 -3.16 -12.65 14.79
N SER A 82 -3.51 -12.30 16.03
CA SER A 82 -4.22 -11.05 16.37
C SER A 82 -3.54 -9.78 15.83
N PHE A 83 -2.22 -9.79 15.66
CA PHE A 83 -1.45 -8.67 15.08
C PHE A 83 -1.85 -8.34 13.63
N LEU A 84 -2.41 -9.29 12.87
CA LEU A 84 -2.89 -9.04 11.50
C LEU A 84 -4.17 -8.21 11.47
N ARG A 85 -4.77 -7.88 12.63
CA ARG A 85 -5.87 -6.91 12.71
C ARG A 85 -5.38 -5.47 12.57
N ASN A 86 -4.09 -5.22 12.78
CA ASN A 86 -3.49 -3.92 12.49
C ASN A 86 -3.32 -3.79 10.97
N GLU A 87 -3.98 -2.80 10.38
CA GLU A 87 -4.02 -2.60 8.92
C GLU A 87 -2.61 -2.52 8.29
N ARG A 88 -1.72 -1.69 8.84
CA ARG A 88 -0.36 -1.49 8.28
C ARG A 88 0.49 -2.75 8.40
N ILE A 89 0.47 -3.39 9.57
CA ILE A 89 1.19 -4.66 9.77
C ILE A 89 0.65 -5.74 8.83
N SER A 90 -0.67 -5.81 8.66
CA SER A 90 -1.30 -6.78 7.76
C SER A 90 -0.86 -6.63 6.31
N PHE A 91 -0.70 -5.39 5.82
CA PHE A 91 -0.21 -5.12 4.48
C PHE A 91 1.25 -5.53 4.30
N VAL A 92 2.11 -5.28 5.28
CA VAL A 92 3.50 -5.76 5.24
C VAL A 92 3.53 -7.29 5.12
N ILE A 93 2.73 -7.98 5.95
CA ILE A 93 2.69 -9.44 5.92
C ILE A 93 2.12 -9.97 4.60
N LEU A 94 1.03 -9.40 4.09
CA LEU A 94 0.48 -9.80 2.80
C LEU A 94 1.48 -9.63 1.65
N ASN A 95 2.19 -8.50 1.60
CA ASN A 95 3.22 -8.26 0.60
C ASN A 95 4.39 -9.25 0.73
N PHE A 96 4.78 -9.60 1.95
CA PHE A 96 5.75 -10.65 2.21
C PHE A 96 5.26 -12.00 1.67
N LEU A 97 4.07 -12.44 2.06
CA LEU A 97 3.47 -13.71 1.62
C LEU A 97 3.36 -13.78 0.10
N MET A 98 2.88 -12.71 -0.53
CA MET A 98 2.74 -12.61 -1.98
C MET A 98 4.10 -12.72 -2.67
N LYS A 99 5.13 -12.02 -2.20
CA LYS A 99 6.47 -12.09 -2.79
C LYS A 99 7.13 -13.45 -2.57
N SER A 100 6.95 -14.06 -1.39
CA SER A 100 7.40 -15.43 -1.12
C SER A 100 6.75 -16.43 -2.08
N TYR A 101 5.43 -16.34 -2.27
CA TYR A 101 4.71 -17.22 -3.19
C TYR A 101 5.17 -17.04 -4.65
N ASN A 102 5.28 -15.81 -5.12
CA ASN A 102 5.76 -15.53 -6.48
C ASN A 102 7.20 -16.03 -6.68
N LYS A 103 8.09 -15.87 -5.69
CA LYS A 103 9.44 -16.43 -5.73
C LYS A 103 9.42 -17.96 -5.85
N TYR A 104 8.59 -18.63 -5.07
CA TYR A 104 8.44 -20.09 -5.13
C TYR A 104 7.93 -20.57 -6.50
N LEU A 105 6.94 -19.89 -7.08
CA LEU A 105 6.45 -20.23 -8.43
C LEU A 105 7.57 -20.15 -9.49
N ILE A 106 8.39 -19.10 -9.43
CA ILE A 106 9.54 -18.92 -10.33
C ILE A 106 10.53 -20.08 -10.16
N GLU A 107 10.88 -20.42 -8.92
CA GLU A 107 11.82 -21.52 -8.60
C GLU A 107 11.31 -22.88 -9.08
N MET A 108 9.99 -23.11 -9.05
CA MET A 108 9.35 -24.34 -9.54
C MET A 108 9.14 -24.37 -11.07
N GLY A 109 9.71 -23.40 -11.80
CA GLY A 109 9.62 -23.37 -13.26
C GLY A 109 8.25 -22.94 -13.80
N HIS A 110 7.36 -22.43 -12.95
CA HIS A 110 6.14 -21.75 -13.38
C HIS A 110 6.53 -20.37 -13.91
N LYS A 111 7.00 -20.31 -15.16
CA LYS A 111 7.27 -19.05 -15.85
C LYS A 111 5.95 -18.27 -15.96
N SER A 112 5.93 -17.05 -15.41
CA SER A 112 4.82 -16.10 -15.59
C SER A 112 4.44 -16.05 -17.07
N ILE A 113 3.20 -16.42 -17.40
CA ILE A 113 2.70 -16.39 -18.80
C ILE A 113 2.50 -14.95 -19.28
N MET A 114 2.65 -13.94 -18.42
CA MET A 114 2.63 -12.54 -18.84
C MET A 114 3.90 -11.83 -18.41
N ALA A 115 4.73 -11.47 -19.40
CA ALA A 115 5.72 -10.42 -19.27
C ALA A 115 5.00 -9.12 -18.85
N GLY A 116 5.04 -8.77 -17.57
CA GLY A 116 4.56 -7.48 -17.07
C GLY A 116 3.75 -7.49 -15.78
N VAL A 117 3.26 -8.63 -15.29
CA VAL A 117 2.52 -8.70 -14.01
C VAL A 117 3.20 -9.70 -13.07
N TYR A 118 4.04 -9.21 -12.17
CA TYR A 118 4.82 -10.02 -11.21
C TYR A 118 4.04 -10.45 -9.96
N ASN A 119 2.71 -10.35 -10.00
CA ASN A 119 1.88 -10.35 -8.80
C ASN A 119 0.76 -11.38 -8.89
N TYR A 120 1.13 -12.65 -8.80
CA TYR A 120 0.17 -13.73 -8.62
C TYR A 120 -0.19 -13.85 -7.14
N SER A 121 -1.48 -13.76 -6.86
CA SER A 121 -2.06 -14.16 -5.59
C SER A 121 -2.63 -15.57 -5.75
N PRO A 122 -2.38 -16.50 -4.81
CA PRO A 122 -3.06 -17.78 -4.78
C PRO A 122 -4.55 -17.63 -4.41
N LEU A 123 -4.96 -16.47 -3.90
CA LEU A 123 -6.34 -16.14 -3.56
C LEU A 123 -6.97 -15.23 -4.62
N ASN A 124 -8.28 -15.38 -4.84
CA ASN A 124 -9.05 -14.45 -5.64
C ASN A 124 -9.22 -13.11 -4.90
N LEU A 125 -8.54 -12.08 -5.40
CA LEU A 125 -8.59 -10.73 -4.82
C LEU A 125 -9.65 -9.82 -5.47
N MET A 126 -10.38 -10.28 -6.49
CA MET A 126 -11.42 -9.48 -7.15
C MET A 126 -12.51 -8.96 -6.20
N PRO A 127 -12.97 -9.71 -5.17
CA PRO A 127 -13.92 -9.19 -4.19
C PRO A 127 -13.37 -8.00 -3.36
N MET A 128 -12.05 -7.85 -3.29
CA MET A 128 -11.34 -6.85 -2.48
C MET A 128 -11.07 -5.54 -3.23
N MET A 129 -11.49 -5.44 -4.50
CA MET A 129 -11.25 -4.26 -5.31
C MET A 129 -11.78 -2.98 -4.64
N GLY A 130 -10.88 -2.02 -4.40
CA GLY A 130 -11.16 -0.75 -3.74
C GLY A 130 -11.41 -0.83 -2.23
N LYS A 131 -11.22 -2.00 -1.60
CA LYS A 131 -11.57 -2.26 -0.20
C LYS A 131 -10.36 -2.76 0.60
N ASN A 132 -10.51 -2.76 1.93
CA ASN A 132 -9.58 -3.43 2.82
C ASN A 132 -9.76 -4.95 2.73
N ILE A 133 -8.65 -5.68 2.87
CA ILE A 133 -8.65 -7.14 2.91
C ILE A 133 -9.05 -7.59 4.33
N PRO A 134 -10.12 -8.38 4.50
CA PRO A 134 -10.55 -8.90 5.80
C PRO A 134 -9.50 -9.78 6.46
N PHE A 135 -9.53 -9.83 7.80
CA PHE A 135 -8.65 -10.68 8.60
C PHE A 135 -8.65 -12.15 8.13
N HIS A 136 -9.82 -12.73 7.84
CA HIS A 136 -9.92 -14.12 7.42
C HIS A 136 -9.25 -14.40 6.05
N TYR A 137 -9.24 -13.42 5.12
CA TYR A 137 -8.50 -13.54 3.85
C TYR A 137 -7.00 -13.60 4.10
N ILE A 138 -6.49 -12.78 5.01
CA ILE A 138 -5.05 -12.73 5.33
C ILE A 138 -4.60 -14.05 5.96
N VAL A 139 -5.40 -14.59 6.89
CA VAL A 139 -5.13 -15.90 7.51
C VAL A 139 -5.17 -17.00 6.46
N CYS A 140 -6.15 -16.98 5.55
CA CYS A 140 -6.24 -17.94 4.45
C CYS A 140 -4.99 -17.91 3.55
N PHE A 141 -4.49 -16.72 3.21
CA PHE A 141 -3.26 -16.57 2.43
C PHE A 141 -2.08 -17.20 3.18
N LEU A 142 -1.93 -16.85 4.46
CA LEU A 142 -0.84 -17.36 5.29
C LEU A 142 -0.86 -18.89 5.37
N ASP A 143 -2.02 -19.48 5.66
CA ASP A 143 -2.18 -20.93 5.74
C ASP A 143 -1.91 -21.60 4.40
N PHE A 144 -2.40 -21.03 3.30
CA PHE A 144 -2.10 -21.53 1.96
C PHE A 144 -0.59 -21.56 1.72
N VAL A 145 0.11 -20.44 1.96
CA VAL A 145 1.56 -20.35 1.72
C VAL A 145 2.35 -21.31 2.61
N VAL A 146 2.04 -21.36 3.91
CA VAL A 146 2.70 -22.25 4.88
C VAL A 146 2.58 -23.71 4.46
N LEU A 147 1.37 -24.12 4.08
CA LEU A 147 1.07 -25.51 3.78
C LEU A 147 1.53 -25.93 2.39
N PHE A 148 1.42 -25.02 1.41
CA PHE A 148 1.74 -25.29 0.01
C PHE A 148 3.24 -25.20 -0.29
N MET A 149 3.96 -24.25 0.28
CA MET A 149 5.39 -24.05 -0.02
C MET A 149 6.32 -24.83 0.92
N THR A 150 5.82 -25.26 2.08
CA THR A 150 6.59 -25.98 3.11
C THR A 150 7.96 -25.38 3.51
N PRO A 151 8.14 -24.05 3.64
CA PRO A 151 9.47 -23.49 3.89
C PRO A 151 9.91 -23.81 5.32
N LYS A 152 11.17 -24.23 5.49
CA LYS A 152 11.77 -24.32 6.83
C LYS A 152 11.65 -22.97 7.53
N ASP A 153 11.22 -22.98 8.78
CA ASP A 153 11.12 -21.81 9.66
C ASP A 153 10.21 -20.68 9.18
N PHE A 154 9.27 -20.94 8.26
CA PHE A 154 8.41 -19.88 7.71
C PHE A 154 7.67 -19.09 8.79
N ASN A 155 7.14 -19.78 9.80
CA ASN A 155 6.43 -19.14 10.91
C ASN A 155 7.35 -18.19 11.69
N ALA A 156 8.61 -18.57 11.91
CA ALA A 156 9.58 -17.70 12.57
C ALA A 156 9.84 -16.44 11.73
N ILE A 157 9.94 -16.58 10.40
CA ILE A 157 10.11 -15.43 9.49
C ILE A 157 8.88 -14.52 9.51
N VAL A 158 7.65 -15.07 9.55
CA VAL A 158 6.41 -14.27 9.69
C VAL A 158 6.45 -13.43 10.96
N PHE A 159 6.86 -14.01 12.09
CA PHE A 159 6.97 -13.28 13.35
C PHE A 159 8.10 -12.23 13.34
N GLN A 160 9.24 -12.52 12.71
CA GLN A 160 10.28 -11.52 12.49
C GLN A 160 9.79 -10.35 11.62
N MET A 161 9.01 -10.63 10.57
CA MET A 161 8.41 -9.60 9.72
C MET A 161 7.39 -8.77 10.50
N ARG A 162 6.58 -9.39 11.36
CA ARG A 162 5.70 -8.68 12.31
C ARG A 162 6.49 -7.74 13.21
N ASP A 163 7.60 -8.18 13.78
CA ASP A 163 8.39 -7.34 14.70
C ASP A 163 9.00 -6.14 13.99
N LYS A 164 9.55 -6.35 12.78
CA LYS A 164 10.05 -5.27 11.94
C LYS A 164 8.94 -4.30 11.55
N ALA A 165 7.78 -4.80 11.12
CA ALA A 165 6.62 -3.98 10.79
C ALA A 165 6.15 -3.16 11.99
N SER A 166 6.12 -3.76 13.19
CA SER A 166 5.75 -3.08 14.43
C SER A 166 6.74 -1.96 14.78
N SER A 167 8.04 -2.21 14.59
CA SER A 167 9.08 -1.18 14.78
C SER A 167 8.90 -0.01 13.81
N ILE A 168 8.77 -0.29 12.51
CA ILE A 168 8.60 0.73 11.46
C ILE A 168 7.32 1.55 11.67
N THR A 169 6.19 0.89 11.95
CA THR A 169 4.91 1.60 12.16
C THR A 169 4.92 2.46 13.43
N LYS A 170 5.71 2.09 14.44
CA LYS A 170 5.93 2.89 15.66
C LYS A 170 6.88 4.06 15.42
N GLU A 171 7.98 3.86 14.70
CA GLU A 171 8.95 4.92 14.38
C GLU A 171 8.35 5.95 13.40
N TYR A 172 7.54 5.47 12.45
CA TYR A 172 6.92 6.28 11.40
C TYR A 172 5.39 6.09 11.40
N PRO A 173 4.67 6.66 12.39
CA PRO A 173 3.21 6.56 12.47
C PRO A 173 2.51 7.28 11.30
N ASP A 174 3.10 8.39 10.83
CA ASP A 174 2.69 9.08 9.60
C ASP A 174 3.93 9.56 8.81
N PRO A 175 4.54 8.68 7.98
CA PRO A 175 5.81 8.96 7.31
C PRO A 175 5.73 10.16 6.35
N PHE A 176 4.52 10.46 5.85
CA PHE A 176 4.29 11.50 4.86
C PHE A 176 3.37 12.62 5.37
N SER A 177 3.34 12.86 6.68
CA SER A 177 2.58 13.95 7.33
C SER A 177 2.78 15.34 6.73
N PHE A 178 3.91 15.57 6.04
CA PHE A 178 4.21 16.83 5.32
C PHE A 178 3.52 16.97 3.95
N LEU A 179 2.86 15.91 3.46
CA LEU A 179 2.11 15.88 2.21
C LEU A 179 0.61 16.04 2.47
N SER A 180 -0.07 16.81 1.64
CA SER A 180 -1.54 16.81 1.62
C SER A 180 -2.05 15.53 0.97
N LYS A 181 -3.21 15.02 1.37
CA LYS A 181 -3.87 13.86 0.74
C LYS A 181 -4.60 14.19 -0.58
N LYS A 182 -4.26 15.32 -1.23
CA LYS A 182 -4.80 15.75 -2.53
C LYS A 182 -4.14 14.98 -3.68
N THR A 183 -4.84 14.87 -4.80
CA THR A 183 -4.43 14.06 -5.96
C THR A 183 -3.04 14.43 -6.48
N GLU A 184 -2.68 15.71 -6.56
CA GLU A 184 -1.37 16.14 -7.07
C GLU A 184 -0.21 15.70 -6.18
N ALA A 185 -0.37 15.84 -4.86
CA ALA A 185 0.63 15.44 -3.89
C ALA A 185 0.81 13.90 -3.88
N LEU A 186 -0.29 13.16 -3.96
CA LEU A 186 -0.27 11.69 -4.04
C LEU A 186 0.38 11.19 -5.34
N LYS A 187 0.10 11.84 -6.47
CA LYS A 187 0.75 11.54 -7.75
C LYS A 187 2.25 11.79 -7.66
N TRP A 188 2.65 12.93 -7.11
CA TRP A 188 4.06 13.31 -6.97
C TRP A 188 4.87 12.33 -6.11
N ILE A 189 4.34 11.91 -4.96
CA ILE A 189 5.03 10.94 -4.11
C ILE A 189 5.06 9.56 -4.75
N GLY A 190 3.98 9.13 -5.41
CA GLY A 190 3.96 7.87 -6.17
C GLY A 190 5.05 7.82 -7.26
N GLU A 191 5.18 8.87 -8.07
CA GLU A 191 6.25 8.99 -9.08
C GLU A 191 7.65 8.95 -8.46
N ARG A 192 7.82 9.59 -7.30
CA ARG A 192 9.10 9.56 -6.59
C ARG A 192 9.41 8.16 -6.06
N MET A 193 8.45 7.47 -5.47
CA MET A 193 8.61 6.10 -4.98
C MET A 193 8.93 5.12 -6.12
N MET A 194 8.32 5.30 -7.29
CA MET A 194 8.66 4.52 -8.50
C MET A 194 10.11 4.74 -8.94
N ARG A 195 10.59 5.99 -8.97
CA ARG A 195 12.00 6.30 -9.29
C ARG A 195 13.00 5.69 -8.31
N GLU A 196 12.63 5.57 -7.04
CA GLU A 196 13.46 4.99 -5.97
C GLU A 196 13.31 3.45 -5.84
N ASN A 197 12.55 2.82 -6.73
CA ASN A 197 12.24 1.40 -6.72
C ASN A 197 11.63 0.91 -5.39
N ILE A 198 10.72 1.71 -4.80
CA ILE A 198 10.00 1.41 -3.54
C ILE A 198 8.78 0.48 -3.80
N ALA A 199 8.84 -0.27 -4.91
CA ALA A 199 7.89 -1.28 -5.41
C ALA A 199 6.64 -0.76 -6.15
N ALA A 200 6.43 -1.33 -7.35
CA ALA A 200 5.20 -1.27 -8.14
C ALA A 200 4.23 -2.45 -7.84
N ASP A 201 4.72 -3.46 -7.12
CA ASP A 201 4.08 -4.77 -6.96
C ASP A 201 3.41 -4.96 -5.59
N ASP A 202 2.78 -3.92 -5.04
CA ASP A 202 2.10 -3.99 -3.74
C ASP A 202 0.67 -4.56 -3.85
N VAL A 203 0.21 -5.33 -2.86
CA VAL A 203 -1.14 -5.90 -2.84
C VAL A 203 -2.25 -4.84 -2.95
N ASN A 204 -2.04 -3.66 -2.36
CA ASN A 204 -2.96 -2.53 -2.46
C ASN A 204 -3.01 -1.92 -3.86
N VAL A 205 -1.93 -2.03 -4.66
CA VAL A 205 -1.93 -1.64 -6.07
C VAL A 205 -2.82 -2.60 -6.86
N LEU A 206 -2.69 -3.92 -6.62
CA LEU A 206 -3.48 -4.94 -7.31
C LEU A 206 -4.98 -4.78 -7.09
N ILE A 207 -5.39 -4.58 -5.84
CA ILE A 207 -6.80 -4.38 -5.52
C ILE A 207 -7.27 -2.94 -5.78
N LYS A 208 -6.44 -2.06 -6.34
CA LYS A 208 -6.77 -0.64 -6.58
C LYS A 208 -7.34 0.05 -5.34
N ASN A 209 -6.70 -0.15 -4.18
CA ASN A 209 -7.13 0.46 -2.93
C ASN A 209 -6.97 2.01 -2.96
N GLN A 210 -7.39 2.68 -1.90
CA GLN A 210 -7.21 4.12 -1.73
C GLN A 210 -5.73 4.50 -1.90
N LYS A 211 -5.49 5.53 -2.72
CA LYS A 211 -4.13 5.99 -3.08
C LYS A 211 -3.22 6.21 -1.87
N TRP A 212 -3.74 6.78 -0.79
CA TRP A 212 -2.96 6.98 0.44
C TRP A 212 -2.51 5.66 1.08
N LYS A 213 -3.38 4.65 1.11
CA LYS A 213 -3.06 3.33 1.64
C LYS A 213 -2.01 2.63 0.80
N ILE A 214 -2.09 2.76 -0.53
CA ILE A 214 -1.06 2.26 -1.45
C ILE A 214 0.30 2.88 -1.10
N ILE A 215 0.38 4.21 -0.99
CA ILE A 215 1.63 4.91 -0.67
C ILE A 215 2.22 4.46 0.67
N VAL A 216 1.39 4.37 1.71
CA VAL A 216 1.84 3.93 3.04
C VAL A 216 2.27 2.46 3.03
N SER A 217 1.49 1.58 2.38
CA SER A 217 1.79 0.14 2.26
C SER A 217 3.12 -0.12 1.54
N CYS A 218 3.33 0.52 0.38
CA CYS A 218 4.58 0.43 -0.37
C CYS A 218 5.77 0.89 0.49
N PHE A 219 5.62 2.02 1.19
CA PHE A 219 6.67 2.53 2.09
C PHE A 219 6.95 1.56 3.24
N ASP A 220 5.93 1.05 3.91
CA ASP A 220 6.09 0.17 5.07
C ASP A 220 6.82 -1.12 4.71
N TYR A 221 6.40 -1.77 3.63
CA TYR A 221 7.05 -2.98 3.17
C TYR A 221 8.51 -2.72 2.78
N TRP A 222 8.75 -1.66 2.00
CA TRP A 222 10.11 -1.26 1.61
C TRP A 222 11.00 -0.92 2.81
N ALA A 223 10.46 -0.21 3.80
CA ALA A 223 11.19 0.17 4.99
C ALA A 223 11.59 -1.05 5.83
N VAL A 224 10.71 -2.06 5.93
CA VAL A 224 10.98 -3.33 6.62
C VAL A 224 12.13 -4.11 5.98
N ILE A 225 12.30 -4.04 4.66
CA ILE A 225 13.37 -4.72 3.93
C ILE A 225 14.59 -3.82 3.64
N SER A 226 14.58 -2.58 4.13
CA SER A 226 15.66 -1.60 3.94
C SER A 226 16.45 -1.35 5.23
N THR A 227 17.59 -0.67 5.11
CA THR A 227 18.33 -0.18 6.28
C THR A 227 17.69 1.10 6.83
N VAL A 228 17.87 1.32 8.14
CA VAL A 228 17.32 2.48 8.86
C VAL A 228 17.85 3.79 8.25
N GLU A 229 19.13 3.83 7.88
CA GLU A 229 19.78 4.99 7.27
C GLU A 229 19.15 5.34 5.93
N ARG A 230 18.84 4.32 5.11
CA ARG A 230 18.21 4.51 3.80
C ARG A 230 16.79 5.05 3.94
N VAL A 231 16.02 4.54 4.91
CA VAL A 231 14.66 5.04 5.20
C VAL A 231 14.71 6.50 5.64
N LYS A 232 15.59 6.84 6.59
CA LYS A 232 15.77 8.22 7.07
C LYS A 232 16.19 9.16 5.95
N LEU A 233 17.16 8.76 5.12
CA LEU A 233 17.64 9.55 4.00
C LEU A 233 16.52 9.81 2.98
N PHE A 234 15.76 8.78 2.62
CA PHE A 234 14.63 8.90 1.70
C PHE A 234 13.58 9.88 2.23
N LEU A 235 13.15 9.76 3.48
CA LEU A 235 12.16 10.66 4.08
C LEU A 235 12.67 12.11 4.14
N PHE A 236 13.93 12.31 4.54
CA PHE A 236 14.56 13.64 4.60
C PHE A 236 14.60 14.30 3.22
N GLN A 237 15.12 13.60 2.21
CA GLN A 237 15.21 14.11 0.85
C GLN A 237 13.82 14.36 0.24
N THR A 238 12.86 13.48 0.52
CA THR A 238 11.48 13.61 0.05
C THR A 238 10.83 14.86 0.62
N ARG A 239 10.97 15.10 1.92
CA ARG A 239 10.46 16.32 2.57
C ARG A 239 11.09 17.58 1.96
N LYS A 240 12.42 17.59 1.79
CA LYS A 240 13.14 18.73 1.19
C LYS A 240 12.67 19.00 -0.24
N ALA A 241 12.56 17.97 -1.06
CA ALA A 241 12.13 18.09 -2.45
C ALA A 241 10.68 18.59 -2.57
N TRP A 242 9.79 18.14 -1.68
CA TRP A 242 8.41 18.62 -1.63
C TRP A 242 8.33 20.10 -1.24
N SER A 243 9.06 20.53 -0.21
CA SER A 243 9.11 21.94 0.19
C SER A 243 9.63 22.84 -0.94
N GLN A 244 10.68 22.40 -1.66
CA GLN A 244 11.19 23.11 -2.83
C GLN A 244 10.18 23.15 -3.97
N LYS A 245 9.46 22.06 -4.22
CA LYS A 245 8.38 22.03 -5.22
C LYS A 245 7.29 23.02 -4.86
N LYS A 246 6.79 23.00 -3.62
CA LYS A 246 5.78 23.95 -3.13
C LYS A 246 6.24 25.40 -3.29
N TYR A 247 7.49 25.70 -2.96
CA TYR A 247 8.05 27.02 -3.17
C TYR A 247 8.02 27.42 -4.65
N ARG A 248 8.54 26.57 -5.55
CA ARG A 248 8.55 26.82 -7.00
C ARG A 248 7.14 27.00 -7.57
N ASP A 249 6.20 26.15 -7.17
CA ASP A 249 4.81 26.24 -7.61
C ASP A 249 4.16 27.54 -7.10
N GLY A 250 4.50 28.00 -5.90
CA GLY A 250 4.00 29.24 -5.31
C GLY A 250 4.61 30.53 -5.88
N VAL A 251 5.75 30.45 -6.57
CA VAL A 251 6.44 31.60 -7.20
C VAL A 251 6.44 31.55 -8.72
N LYS A 252 5.78 30.56 -9.34
CA LYS A 252 5.83 30.32 -10.79
C LYS A 252 5.45 31.55 -11.62
N ASP A 253 4.49 32.32 -11.15
CA ASP A 253 3.98 33.53 -11.81
C ASP A 253 4.37 34.80 -11.03
N LYS A 254 5.35 34.72 -10.12
CA LYS A 254 5.78 35.84 -9.28
C LYS A 254 7.16 36.33 -9.69
N ALA A 255 7.29 37.64 -9.87
CA ALA A 255 8.59 38.28 -10.01
C ALA A 255 9.24 38.48 -8.63
N VAL A 256 10.55 38.26 -8.53
CA VAL A 256 11.30 38.53 -7.30
C VAL A 256 11.55 40.03 -7.17
N LEU A 257 10.97 40.66 -6.16
CA LEU A 257 11.25 42.05 -5.80
C LEU A 257 12.37 42.09 -4.74
N ASN A 258 13.63 42.09 -5.19
CA ASN A 258 14.77 42.35 -4.31
C ASN A 258 15.02 43.86 -4.28
N THR A 259 14.70 44.51 -3.17
CA THR A 259 14.83 45.96 -3.04
C THR A 259 15.35 46.37 -1.67
N TYR A 260 15.92 47.57 -1.59
CA TYR A 260 16.31 48.21 -0.35
C TYR A 260 15.24 49.24 0.04
N ILE A 261 14.76 49.15 1.27
CA ILE A 261 13.89 50.17 1.88
C ILE A 261 14.47 50.60 3.23
N SER A 262 14.10 51.78 3.71
CA SER A 262 14.56 52.27 5.00
C SER A 262 14.09 51.34 6.14
N LYS A 263 14.87 51.28 7.23
CA LYS A 263 14.52 50.47 8.41
C LYS A 263 13.15 50.87 8.99
N SER A 264 12.85 52.16 9.03
CA SER A 264 11.57 52.69 9.51
C SER A 264 10.40 52.26 8.64
N SER A 265 10.54 52.30 7.30
CA SER A 265 9.51 51.83 6.38
C SER A 265 9.30 50.32 6.47
N MET A 266 10.38 49.53 6.63
CA MET A 266 10.28 48.08 6.84
C MET A 266 9.52 47.72 8.13
N LEU A 267 9.72 48.47 9.22
CA LEU A 267 8.99 48.28 10.47
C LEU A 267 7.49 48.53 10.29
N LYS A 268 7.13 49.66 9.66
CA LYS A 268 5.72 49.97 9.34
C LYS A 268 5.09 48.89 8.46
N LEU A 269 5.81 48.42 7.44
CA LEU A 269 5.32 47.39 6.53
C LEU A 269 5.06 46.05 7.26
N LYS A 270 5.92 45.67 8.21
CA LYS A 270 5.71 44.49 9.07
C LYS A 270 4.49 44.64 9.99
N GLU A 271 4.27 45.83 10.53
CA GLU A 271 3.13 46.13 11.39
C GLU A 271 1.81 46.05 10.61
N ILE A 272 1.75 46.65 9.42
CA ILE A 272 0.60 46.55 8.51
C ILE A 272 0.34 45.08 8.15
N ALA A 273 1.36 44.34 7.73
CA ALA A 273 1.23 42.92 7.40
C ALA A 273 0.64 42.10 8.56
N LYS A 274 1.10 42.35 9.79
CA LYS A 274 0.59 41.70 11.00
C LYS A 274 -0.88 42.05 11.26
N ASN A 275 -1.24 43.34 11.18
CA ASN A 275 -2.61 43.81 11.43
C ASN A 275 -3.62 43.25 10.44
N HIS A 276 -3.20 42.98 9.20
CA HIS A 276 -4.03 42.41 8.15
C HIS A 276 -3.93 40.88 8.01
N ASN A 277 -3.13 40.21 8.86
CA ASN A 277 -2.82 38.77 8.77
C ASN A 277 -2.40 38.35 7.34
N LYS A 278 -1.57 39.18 6.70
CA LYS A 278 -1.08 39.02 5.34
C LYS A 278 0.44 39.02 5.30
N ASN A 279 0.97 38.48 4.22
CA ASN A 279 2.39 38.50 3.92
C ASN A 279 2.80 39.90 3.47
N ILE A 280 4.05 40.30 3.70
CA ILE A 280 4.57 41.61 3.24
C ILE A 280 4.35 41.81 1.73
N ASN A 281 4.56 40.77 0.92
CA ASN A 281 4.35 40.86 -0.52
C ASN A 281 2.88 41.11 -0.89
N GLU A 282 1.93 40.52 -0.16
CA GLU A 282 0.50 40.71 -0.40
C GLU A 282 0.05 42.13 -0.04
N ILE A 283 0.69 42.73 0.98
CA ILE A 283 0.47 44.15 1.31
C ILE A 283 1.04 45.04 0.21
N ILE A 284 2.25 44.76 -0.28
CA ILE A 284 2.85 45.54 -1.38
C ILE A 284 1.98 45.46 -2.64
N GLU A 285 1.52 44.26 -3.02
CA GLU A 285 0.63 44.06 -4.17
C GLU A 285 -0.68 44.85 -4.01
N ALA A 286 -1.34 44.75 -2.86
CA ALA A 286 -2.57 45.52 -2.59
C ALA A 286 -2.34 47.04 -2.64
N MET A 287 -1.24 47.52 -2.06
CA MET A 287 -0.88 48.95 -2.14
C MET A 287 -0.62 49.39 -3.58
N ILE A 288 -0.03 48.54 -4.43
CA ILE A 288 0.20 48.85 -5.84
C ILE A 288 -1.12 48.87 -6.62
N GLU A 289 -2.05 47.95 -6.35
CA GLU A 289 -3.37 47.91 -7.00
C GLU A 289 -4.21 49.16 -6.72
N GLU A 290 -4.03 49.78 -5.55
CA GLU A 290 -4.68 51.04 -5.18
C GLU A 290 -4.04 52.28 -5.84
N ILE A 291 -2.81 52.18 -6.36
CA ILE A 291 -2.12 53.31 -6.99
C ILE A 291 -2.62 53.50 -8.43
N VAL A 292 -3.30 54.62 -8.68
CA VAL A 292 -3.63 55.07 -10.04
C VAL A 292 -2.37 55.67 -10.68
N LEU A 293 -1.82 54.98 -11.69
CA LEU A 293 -0.68 55.52 -12.44
C LEU A 293 -1.12 56.70 -13.33
N PRO A 294 -0.29 57.75 -13.50
CA PRO A 294 -0.54 58.79 -14.47
C PRO A 294 -0.69 58.16 -15.87
N ARG A 295 -1.68 58.62 -16.64
CA ARG A 295 -1.86 58.13 -18.02
C ARG A 295 -0.63 58.50 -18.84
N ASP A 296 -0.02 57.51 -19.46
CA ASP A 296 1.07 57.71 -20.41
C ASP A 296 0.47 58.20 -21.74
N PRO A 297 0.69 59.48 -22.13
CA PRO A 297 0.08 60.06 -23.32
C PRO A 297 0.47 59.30 -24.60
N LEU A 298 1.65 58.66 -24.62
CA LEU A 298 2.13 57.88 -25.76
C LEU A 298 1.37 56.55 -25.91
N LYS A 299 1.02 55.89 -24.80
CA LYS A 299 0.20 54.67 -24.83
C LYS A 299 -1.25 54.93 -25.24
N GLU A 300 -1.82 56.08 -24.85
CA GLU A 300 -3.12 56.51 -25.33
C GLU A 300 -3.09 56.80 -26.84
N LEU A 301 -2.06 57.49 -27.34
CA LEU A 301 -1.86 57.73 -28.76
C LEU A 301 -1.72 56.43 -29.56
N ILE A 302 -0.91 55.47 -29.09
CA ILE A 302 -0.74 54.17 -29.76
C ILE A 302 -2.06 53.39 -29.77
N SER A 303 -2.79 53.33 -28.64
CA SER A 303 -4.10 52.66 -28.57
C SER A 303 -5.17 53.32 -29.46
N LEU A 304 -5.11 54.64 -29.64
CA LEU A 304 -6.01 55.39 -30.52
C LEU A 304 -5.70 55.17 -32.01
N VAL A 305 -4.43 54.94 -32.35
CA VAL A 305 -3.99 54.59 -33.71
C VAL A 305 -4.34 53.13 -34.04
N GLU A 306 -4.16 52.21 -33.09
CA GLU A 306 -4.49 50.79 -33.26
C GLU A 306 -6.00 50.52 -33.37
N LYS A 307 -6.86 51.33 -32.74
CA LYS A 307 -8.33 51.23 -32.86
C LYS A 307 -8.91 51.84 -34.15
N LYS A 308 -8.10 52.52 -34.95
CA LYS A 308 -8.53 53.17 -36.21
C LYS A 308 -8.14 52.40 -37.48
N ASN A 309 -7.51 51.23 -37.34
CA ASN A 309 -7.29 50.23 -38.41
C ASN A 309 -8.15 48.99 -38.14
#